data_AF-A0A2V4ACM6-F1
#
_entry.id   AF-A0A2V4ACM6-F1
#
_cell.length_a   1.000
_cell.length_b   1.000
_cell.length_c   1.000
_cell.angle_alpha   90.00
_cell.angle_beta   90.00
_cell.angle_gamma   90.00
#
_symmetry.space_group_name_H-M   'P 1'
#
loop_
_entity.id
_entity.type
_entity.pdbx_description
1 polymer ?
#
loop_
_entity_poly.entity_id
_entity_poly.type
_entity_poly.pdbx_seq_one_letter_code
_entity_poly.pdbx_strand_id
1 'polypeptide(L)'
;MALLHIERALIGRGTWREAHLWVTKAVAGRVSATDTSGLYLGAPAVAFMLDAAATGASGRYQEALADVDGHVVALSHRRAEAALARIKAGEFPGFREYDVFFGLSGLGALLLRRASDSSAMERVLDYLVALARPRQVDGDVLPGWWVGHDPHRRISASYQEGHGNFGLAHGITGPLALLSQAMRRGIIVDGQHEAIITICEWLDSWQQEGAAGPWWPEWITLAELRTGQPHQSGPARPSWCYGTPGIARAGQLAGIATGDAHRQRMYEQALIRCLDDPEQLVLQRQLVVVW
;
A
#
# COMPACT_ATOMS: atom_id res chain seq x y z
N MET A 1 -14.05 14.58 -7.20
CA MET A 1 -14.27 15.75 -8.07
C MET A 1 -13.12 16.74 -8.06
N ALA A 2 -12.61 17.22 -6.90
CA ALA A 2 -11.51 18.19 -6.88
C ALA A 2 -10.25 17.75 -7.66
N LEU A 3 -9.74 16.53 -7.43
CA LEU A 3 -8.58 16.00 -8.16
C LEU A 3 -8.77 16.02 -9.69
N LEU A 4 -9.94 15.63 -10.20
CA LEU A 4 -10.24 15.71 -11.64
C LEU A 4 -10.11 17.15 -12.17
N HIS A 5 -10.65 18.13 -11.45
CA HIS A 5 -10.57 19.53 -11.88
C HIS A 5 -9.17 20.13 -11.73
N ILE A 6 -8.39 19.66 -10.74
CA ILE A 6 -6.96 19.98 -10.62
C ILE A 6 -6.21 19.45 -11.84
N GLU A 7 -6.36 18.17 -12.18
CA GLU A 7 -5.70 17.56 -13.35
C GLU A 7 -6.07 18.28 -14.64
N ARG A 8 -7.36 18.57 -14.86
CA ARG A 8 -7.81 19.34 -16.02
C ARG A 8 -7.17 20.73 -16.09
N ALA A 9 -7.01 21.42 -14.95
CA ALA A 9 -6.34 22.72 -14.92
C ALA A 9 -4.83 22.60 -15.22
N LEU A 10 -4.17 21.55 -14.73
CA LEU A 10 -2.74 21.27 -15.00
C LEU A 10 -2.47 21.04 -16.49
N ILE A 11 -3.35 20.30 -17.18
CA ILE A 11 -3.21 20.01 -18.62
C ILE A 11 -3.87 21.04 -19.54
N GLY A 12 -4.31 22.19 -19.01
CA GLY A 12 -4.95 23.25 -19.79
C GLY A 12 -6.35 22.92 -20.36
N ARG A 13 -7.01 21.86 -19.87
CA ARG A 13 -8.38 21.44 -20.25
C ARG A 13 -9.45 21.89 -19.25
N GLY A 14 -9.13 22.85 -18.40
CA GLY A 14 -10.00 23.45 -17.39
C GLY A 14 -9.33 24.66 -16.76
N THR A 15 -10.04 25.34 -15.87
CA THR A 15 -9.52 26.55 -15.21
C THR A 15 -9.18 26.31 -13.74
N TRP A 16 -8.20 27.06 -13.22
CA TRP A 16 -7.90 27.05 -11.79
C TRP A 16 -9.05 27.59 -10.93
N ARG A 17 -9.93 28.42 -11.50
CA ARG A 17 -11.16 28.87 -10.83
C ARG A 17 -12.12 27.71 -10.56
N GLU A 18 -12.32 26.83 -11.54
CA GLU A 18 -13.14 25.62 -11.36
C GLU A 18 -12.48 24.64 -10.37
N ALA A 19 -11.17 24.41 -10.50
CA ALA A 19 -10.43 23.58 -9.55
C ALA A 19 -10.57 24.11 -8.12
N HIS A 20 -10.41 25.42 -7.92
CA HIS A 20 -10.55 26.07 -6.62
C HIS A 20 -11.95 25.89 -6.03
N LEU A 21 -13.02 26.04 -6.82
CA LEU A 21 -14.39 25.82 -6.37
C LEU A 21 -14.59 24.40 -5.81
N TRP A 22 -14.03 23.39 -6.47
CA TRP A 22 -14.13 22.02 -6.01
C TRP A 22 -13.23 21.70 -4.82
N VAL A 23 -12.04 22.31 -4.74
CA VAL A 23 -11.17 22.21 -3.55
C VAL A 23 -11.88 22.79 -2.33
N THR A 24 -12.40 24.01 -2.41
CA THR A 24 -13.14 24.66 -1.33
C THR A 24 -14.38 23.85 -0.92
N LYS A 25 -15.11 23.29 -1.89
CA LYS A 25 -16.25 22.40 -1.60
C LYS A 25 -15.83 21.12 -0.88
N ALA A 26 -14.67 20.55 -1.21
CA ALA A 26 -14.16 19.34 -0.57
C ALA A 26 -13.77 19.55 0.91
N VAL A 27 -13.39 20.78 1.28
CA VAL A 27 -12.97 21.14 2.64
C VAL A 27 -13.96 22.06 3.37
N ALA A 28 -15.17 22.23 2.84
CA ALA A 28 -16.19 23.12 3.44
C ALA A 28 -16.71 22.61 4.79
N GLY A 29 -16.55 21.33 5.08
CA GLY A 29 -16.91 20.70 6.36
C GLY A 29 -15.70 20.45 7.25
N ARG A 30 -15.94 19.89 8.43
CA ARG A 30 -14.86 19.42 9.32
C ARG A 30 -14.07 18.31 8.63
N VAL A 31 -12.75 18.48 8.58
CA VAL A 31 -11.83 17.46 8.06
C VAL A 31 -11.36 16.59 9.23
N SER A 32 -11.57 15.27 9.13
CA SER A 32 -11.14 14.35 10.18
C SER A 32 -9.64 14.14 10.16
N ALA A 33 -8.98 14.20 11.33
CA ALA A 33 -7.60 13.77 11.55
C ALA A 33 -7.51 12.68 12.64
N THR A 34 -8.62 11.94 12.83
CA THR A 34 -8.71 10.79 13.75
C THR A 34 -7.94 9.60 13.22
N ASP A 35 -7.75 8.58 14.05
CA ASP A 35 -6.99 7.38 13.73
C ASP A 35 -7.64 6.49 12.65
N THR A 36 -8.87 6.81 12.24
CA THR A 36 -9.58 6.18 11.12
C THR A 36 -9.26 6.83 9.76
N SER A 37 -8.54 7.96 9.76
CA SER A 37 -8.14 8.71 8.56
C SER A 37 -6.97 8.02 7.85
N GLY A 38 -6.87 8.23 6.54
CA GLY A 38 -5.82 7.67 5.70
C GLY A 38 -5.76 8.37 4.35
N LEU A 39 -4.97 7.84 3.41
CA LEU A 39 -4.71 8.50 2.12
C LEU A 39 -5.99 8.82 1.33
N TYR A 40 -7.06 8.06 1.55
CA TYR A 40 -8.36 8.24 0.88
C TYR A 40 -9.45 8.88 1.76
N LEU A 41 -9.14 9.25 3.01
CA LEU A 41 -10.12 9.81 3.95
C LEU A 41 -9.49 10.80 4.94
N GLY A 42 -10.10 11.98 5.07
CA GLY A 42 -9.73 12.97 6.10
C GLY A 42 -8.53 13.83 5.70
N ALA A 43 -7.77 14.29 6.70
CA ALA A 43 -6.64 15.20 6.54
C ALA A 43 -5.59 14.69 5.53
N PRO A 44 -5.19 13.41 5.51
CA PRO A 44 -4.22 12.93 4.51
C PRO A 44 -4.74 13.02 3.07
N ALA A 45 -6.04 12.77 2.85
CA ALA A 45 -6.65 12.92 1.52
C ALA A 45 -6.70 14.40 1.07
N VAL A 46 -6.95 15.31 2.02
CA VAL A 46 -6.89 16.77 1.75
C VAL A 46 -5.46 17.20 1.43
N ALA A 47 -4.47 16.77 2.22
CA ALA A 47 -3.07 17.04 1.95
C ALA A 47 -2.64 16.53 0.57
N PHE A 48 -3.02 15.30 0.19
CA PHE A 48 -2.74 14.77 -1.15
C PHE A 48 -3.39 15.61 -2.25
N MET A 49 -4.66 16.00 -2.08
CA MET A 49 -5.37 16.84 -3.04
C MET A 49 -4.69 18.19 -3.24
N LEU A 50 -4.29 18.84 -2.15
CA LEU A 50 -3.63 20.14 -2.19
C LEU A 50 -2.19 20.02 -2.75
N ASP A 51 -1.47 18.93 -2.43
CA ASP A 51 -0.15 18.60 -3.01
C ASP A 51 -0.21 18.49 -4.53
N ALA A 52 -1.21 17.75 -5.03
CA ALA A 52 -1.45 17.63 -6.47
C ALA A 52 -1.67 19.00 -7.12
N ALA A 53 -2.44 19.88 -6.47
CA ALA A 53 -2.71 21.23 -6.97
C ALA A 53 -1.50 22.18 -6.90
N ALA A 54 -0.51 21.88 -6.07
CA ALA A 54 0.73 22.66 -5.96
C ALA A 54 1.77 22.26 -7.04
N THR A 55 1.56 21.15 -7.75
CA THR A 55 2.47 20.70 -8.82
C THR A 55 2.50 21.73 -9.96
N GLY A 56 3.68 22.20 -10.36
CA GLY A 56 3.87 23.05 -11.56
C GLY A 56 3.62 24.55 -11.39
N ALA A 57 3.26 25.05 -10.20
CA ALA A 57 3.18 26.50 -9.93
C ALA A 57 3.59 26.82 -8.48
N SER A 58 4.44 27.83 -8.30
CA SER A 58 4.96 28.23 -6.99
C SER A 58 3.86 28.78 -6.08
N GLY A 59 3.56 28.06 -4.98
CA GLY A 59 2.89 28.61 -3.79
C GLY A 59 1.38 28.37 -3.66
N ARG A 60 0.72 27.69 -4.60
CA ARG A 60 -0.74 27.50 -4.50
C ARG A 60 -1.10 26.60 -3.30
N TYR A 61 -1.96 27.11 -2.42
CA TYR A 61 -2.41 26.45 -1.18
C TYR A 61 -1.30 26.16 -0.14
N GLN A 62 -0.14 26.82 -0.22
CA GLN A 62 1.00 26.53 0.65
C GLN A 62 0.67 26.62 2.16
N GLU A 63 -0.08 27.64 2.58
CA GLU A 63 -0.48 27.80 3.99
C GLU A 63 -1.42 26.68 4.46
N ALA A 64 -2.46 26.39 3.67
CA ALA A 64 -3.40 25.29 3.97
C ALA A 64 -2.70 23.93 3.98
N LEU A 65 -1.71 23.75 3.11
CA LEU A 65 -0.88 22.55 3.08
C LEU A 65 -0.04 22.40 4.34
N ALA A 66 0.64 23.47 4.79
CA ALA A 66 1.46 23.43 5.98
C ALA A 66 0.64 23.09 7.25
N ASP A 67 -0.58 23.62 7.35
CA ASP A 67 -1.50 23.31 8.45
C ASP A 67 -1.91 21.82 8.46
N VAL A 68 -2.35 21.31 7.30
CA VAL A 68 -2.78 19.90 7.19
C VAL A 68 -1.60 18.93 7.36
N ASP A 69 -0.39 19.30 6.93
CA ASP A 69 0.82 18.49 7.14
C ASP A 69 1.11 18.24 8.62
N GLY A 70 0.94 19.26 9.47
CA GLY A 70 1.08 19.11 10.92
C GLY A 70 0.15 18.03 11.49
N HIS A 71 -1.08 17.97 11.01
CA HIS A 71 -2.04 16.92 11.38
C HIS A 71 -1.65 15.54 10.85
N VAL A 72 -1.13 15.45 9.62
CA VAL A 72 -0.67 14.17 9.02
C VAL A 72 0.54 13.62 9.77
N VAL A 73 1.52 14.47 10.13
CA VAL A 73 2.69 14.10 10.92
C VAL A 73 2.26 13.58 12.30
N ALA A 74 1.40 14.32 13.00
CA ALA A 74 0.91 13.91 14.32
C ALA A 74 0.11 12.61 14.27
N LEU A 75 -0.74 12.42 13.25
CA LEU A 75 -1.49 11.18 13.02
C LEU A 75 -0.55 9.99 12.78
N SER A 76 0.47 10.18 11.95
CA SER A 76 1.42 9.12 11.59
C SER A 76 2.22 8.64 12.80
N HIS A 77 2.70 9.57 13.62
CA HIS A 77 3.36 9.25 14.90
C HIS A 77 2.47 8.42 15.82
N ARG A 78 1.27 8.92 16.15
CA ARG A 78 0.37 8.23 17.07
C ARG A 78 0.05 6.81 16.60
N ARG A 79 -0.17 6.64 15.29
CA ARG A 79 -0.55 5.34 14.71
C ARG A 79 0.63 4.38 14.62
N ALA A 80 1.83 4.86 14.29
CA ALA A 80 3.02 4.04 14.30
C ALA A 80 3.38 3.58 15.73
N GLU A 81 3.26 4.46 16.73
CA GLU A 81 3.45 4.09 18.14
C GLU A 81 2.44 3.04 18.60
N ALA A 82 1.15 3.23 18.28
CA ALA A 82 0.11 2.26 18.62
C ALA A 82 0.37 0.89 17.96
N ALA A 83 0.80 0.89 16.69
CA ALA A 83 1.11 -0.33 15.96
C ALA A 83 2.35 -1.05 16.52
N LEU A 84 3.38 -0.32 16.93
CA LEU A 84 4.56 -0.89 17.60
C LEU A 84 4.22 -1.42 19.01
N ALA A 85 3.34 -0.74 19.76
CA ALA A 85 2.84 -1.25 21.03
C ALA A 85 2.05 -2.55 20.85
N ARG A 86 1.22 -2.63 19.81
CA ARG A 86 0.48 -3.84 19.40
C ARG A 86 1.42 -5.00 19.04
N ILE A 87 2.52 -4.74 18.33
CA ILE A 87 3.57 -5.74 18.08
C ILE A 87 4.16 -6.25 19.40
N LYS A 88 4.51 -5.35 20.34
CA LYS A 88 5.05 -5.72 21.66
C LYS A 88 4.06 -6.54 22.50
N ALA A 89 2.76 -6.29 22.35
CA ALA A 89 1.70 -7.05 23.00
C ALA A 89 1.48 -8.45 22.39
N GLY A 90 2.12 -8.77 21.26
CA GLY A 90 1.93 -10.06 20.59
C GLY A 90 0.59 -10.18 19.88
N GLU A 91 -0.03 -9.06 19.48
CA GLU A 91 -1.35 -9.05 18.84
C GLU A 91 -1.24 -9.03 17.31
N PHE A 92 -2.23 -9.60 16.61
CA PHE A 92 -2.31 -9.53 15.15
C PHE A 92 -2.69 -8.12 14.68
N PRO A 93 -2.08 -7.60 13.59
CA PRO A 93 -2.55 -6.39 12.95
C PRO A 93 -3.93 -6.60 12.28
N GLY A 94 -4.54 -5.51 11.84
CA GLY A 94 -5.60 -5.50 10.83
C GLY A 94 -5.19 -4.65 9.63
N PHE A 95 -5.87 -4.81 8.48
CA PHE A 95 -5.51 -4.09 7.24
C PHE A 95 -5.38 -2.58 7.44
N ARG A 96 -6.30 -1.98 8.21
CA ARG A 96 -6.30 -0.54 8.45
C ARG A 96 -5.02 -0.05 9.11
N GLU A 97 -4.21 -0.91 9.72
CA GLU A 97 -2.96 -0.54 10.35
C GLU A 97 -1.84 -0.31 9.32
N TYR A 98 -1.66 -1.23 8.36
CA TYR A 98 -0.52 -1.20 7.43
C TYR A 98 -0.87 -0.89 5.98
N ASP A 99 -2.14 -0.98 5.57
CA ASP A 99 -2.53 -0.89 4.16
C ASP A 99 -2.30 0.49 3.50
N VAL A 100 -2.52 0.56 2.18
CA VAL A 100 -2.33 1.80 1.41
C VAL A 100 -3.51 2.76 1.56
N PHE A 101 -4.73 2.26 1.76
CA PHE A 101 -5.92 3.10 1.78
C PHE A 101 -6.08 3.89 3.08
N PHE A 102 -5.91 3.19 4.19
CA PHE A 102 -6.19 3.61 5.55
C PHE A 102 -5.00 3.41 6.48
N GLY A 103 -3.98 2.65 6.10
CA GLY A 103 -2.84 2.31 6.93
C GLY A 103 -1.61 3.20 6.78
N LEU A 104 -0.58 2.80 7.51
CA LEU A 104 0.70 3.50 7.59
C LEU A 104 1.48 3.46 6.28
N SER A 105 1.23 2.50 5.37
CA SER A 105 1.83 2.55 4.03
C SER A 105 1.29 3.72 3.20
N GLY A 106 -0.02 4.00 3.29
CA GLY A 106 -0.62 5.16 2.63
C GLY A 106 -0.16 6.49 3.21
N LEU A 107 -0.09 6.58 4.53
CA LEU A 107 0.44 7.76 5.23
C LEU A 107 1.92 7.97 4.90
N GLY A 108 2.72 6.92 4.94
CA GLY A 108 4.13 6.96 4.59
C GLY A 108 4.36 7.37 3.13
N ALA A 109 3.52 6.94 2.19
CA ALA A 109 3.61 7.39 0.80
C ALA A 109 3.38 8.91 0.65
N LEU A 110 2.48 9.48 1.46
CA LEU A 110 2.25 10.92 1.51
C LEU A 110 3.43 11.66 2.18
N LEU A 111 3.91 11.16 3.32
CA LEU A 111 5.09 11.70 4.01
C LEU A 111 6.33 11.65 3.11
N LEU A 112 6.54 10.57 2.35
CA LEU A 112 7.66 10.44 1.43
C LEU A 112 7.67 11.53 0.34
N ARG A 113 6.51 12.09 -0.01
CA ARG A 113 6.39 13.20 -0.97
C ARG A 113 6.60 14.57 -0.33
N ARG A 114 6.21 14.74 0.93
CA ARG A 114 6.03 16.07 1.55
C ARG A 114 6.96 16.35 2.73
N ALA A 115 7.38 15.30 3.43
CA ALA A 115 8.09 15.35 4.69
C ALA A 115 9.01 14.12 4.84
N SER A 116 9.80 13.83 3.80
CA SER A 116 10.67 12.64 3.73
C SER A 116 11.65 12.52 4.89
N ASP A 117 12.13 13.67 5.37
CA ASP A 117 13.16 13.76 6.42
C ASP A 117 12.52 13.95 7.82
N SER A 118 11.20 13.79 7.92
CA SER A 118 10.50 13.92 9.21
C SER A 118 10.67 12.66 10.06
N SER A 119 10.70 12.85 11.38
CA SER A 119 10.69 11.73 12.33
C SER A 119 9.43 10.86 12.21
N ALA A 120 8.33 11.39 11.65
CA ALA A 120 7.14 10.60 11.37
C ALA A 120 7.38 9.60 10.24
N MET A 121 8.13 9.98 9.20
CA MET A 121 8.50 9.09 8.11
C MET A 121 9.41 7.96 8.62
N GLU A 122 10.44 8.31 9.39
CA GLU A 122 11.33 7.36 10.07
C GLU A 122 10.51 6.36 10.91
N ARG A 123 9.58 6.86 11.73
CA ARG A 123 8.75 6.02 12.60
C ARG A 123 7.81 5.08 11.86
N VAL A 124 7.28 5.53 10.72
CA VAL A 124 6.48 4.68 9.82
C VAL A 124 7.35 3.55 9.25
N LEU A 125 8.58 3.84 8.82
CA LEU A 125 9.49 2.83 8.29
C LEU A 125 9.91 1.84 9.38
N ASP A 126 10.26 2.29 10.58
CA ASP A 126 10.55 1.43 11.74
C ASP A 126 9.42 0.43 12.00
N TYR A 127 8.18 0.92 11.97
CA TYR A 127 7.00 0.07 12.12
C TYR A 127 6.90 -0.97 11.00
N LEU A 128 7.07 -0.58 9.73
CA LEU A 128 6.97 -1.52 8.61
C LEU A 128 8.10 -2.56 8.62
N VAL A 129 9.29 -2.18 9.07
CA VAL A 129 10.39 -3.12 9.34
C VAL A 129 10.00 -4.10 10.45
N ALA A 130 9.44 -3.62 11.56
CA ALA A 130 8.97 -4.48 12.64
C ALA A 130 7.82 -5.40 12.20
N LEU A 131 6.92 -4.92 11.32
CA LEU A 131 5.82 -5.69 10.74
C LEU A 131 6.31 -6.84 9.85
N ALA A 132 7.44 -6.68 9.16
CA ALA A 132 7.98 -7.71 8.28
C ALA A 132 8.58 -8.91 9.07
N ARG A 133 8.88 -8.74 10.36
CA ARG A 133 9.50 -9.79 11.18
C ARG A 133 8.55 -10.98 11.38
N PRO A 134 8.98 -12.22 11.09
CA PRO A 134 8.18 -13.41 11.37
C PRO A 134 7.86 -13.58 12.85
N ARG A 135 6.76 -14.28 13.14
CA ARG A 135 6.21 -14.48 14.48
C ARG A 135 5.97 -15.96 14.72
N GLN A 136 6.25 -16.42 15.95
CA GLN A 136 5.90 -17.76 16.41
C GLN A 136 4.51 -17.71 17.07
N VAL A 137 3.54 -18.47 16.56
CA VAL A 137 2.19 -18.57 17.11
C VAL A 137 1.75 -20.03 17.07
N ASP A 138 1.43 -20.60 18.23
CA ASP A 138 0.93 -21.98 18.37
C ASP A 138 1.77 -23.05 17.64
N GLY A 139 3.09 -22.83 17.53
CA GLY A 139 4.03 -23.74 16.86
C GLY A 139 4.26 -23.45 15.38
N ASP A 140 3.49 -22.54 14.78
CA ASP A 140 3.67 -22.10 13.40
C ASP A 140 4.50 -20.80 13.30
N VAL A 141 5.27 -20.68 12.23
CA VAL A 141 5.98 -19.45 11.87
C VAL A 141 5.12 -18.65 10.89
N LEU A 142 4.50 -17.58 11.38
CA LEU A 142 3.64 -16.71 10.60
C LEU A 142 4.38 -15.44 10.17
N PRO A 143 4.10 -14.88 8.99
CA PRO A 143 4.60 -13.54 8.66
C PRO A 143 4.01 -12.49 9.62
N GLY A 144 4.73 -11.42 9.91
CA GLY A 144 4.30 -10.43 10.91
C GLY A 144 3.04 -9.63 10.55
N TRP A 145 2.61 -9.68 9.29
CA TRP A 145 1.36 -9.08 8.78
C TRP A 145 0.16 -10.03 8.75
N TRP A 146 0.24 -11.20 9.38
CA TRP A 146 -0.89 -12.13 9.51
C TRP A 146 -2.08 -11.47 10.21
N VAL A 147 -3.27 -11.50 9.61
CA VAL A 147 -4.48 -10.88 10.19
C VAL A 147 -5.47 -11.94 10.64
N GLY A 148 -6.21 -11.67 11.72
CA GLY A 148 -7.22 -12.58 12.28
C GLY A 148 -8.66 -12.36 11.79
N HIS A 149 -8.89 -11.37 10.93
CA HIS A 149 -10.20 -11.14 10.29
C HIS A 149 -10.20 -11.72 8.88
N ASP A 150 -11.38 -11.88 8.27
CA ASP A 150 -11.48 -12.32 6.88
C ASP A 150 -11.04 -11.23 5.87
N PRO A 151 -10.85 -11.55 4.57
CA PRO A 151 -10.46 -10.56 3.55
C PRO A 151 -11.45 -9.39 3.37
N HIS A 152 -12.67 -9.51 3.87
CA HIS A 152 -13.69 -8.46 3.88
C HIS A 152 -13.79 -7.70 5.22
N ARG A 153 -12.86 -7.95 6.14
CA ARG A 153 -12.77 -7.36 7.49
C ARG A 153 -13.94 -7.75 8.39
N ARG A 154 -14.44 -8.98 8.26
CA ARG A 154 -15.50 -9.57 9.07
C ARG A 154 -14.96 -10.77 9.85
N ILE A 155 -15.72 -11.19 10.87
CA ILE A 155 -15.51 -12.48 11.53
C ILE A 155 -16.20 -13.54 10.69
N SER A 156 -15.47 -14.56 10.25
CA SER A 156 -16.04 -15.68 9.50
C SER A 156 -15.39 -17.00 9.89
N ALA A 157 -16.15 -18.09 9.77
CA ALA A 157 -15.70 -19.42 10.15
C ALA A 157 -14.51 -19.92 9.30
N SER A 158 -14.48 -19.56 8.02
CA SER A 158 -13.42 -19.98 7.08
C SER A 158 -12.06 -19.31 7.33
N TYR A 159 -12.01 -18.26 8.15
CA TYR A 159 -10.80 -17.49 8.43
C TYR A 159 -10.52 -17.37 9.94
N GLN A 160 -10.98 -18.32 10.75
CA GLN A 160 -10.74 -18.33 12.20
C GLN A 160 -9.24 -18.32 12.56
N GLU A 161 -8.43 -19.01 11.75
CA GLU A 161 -6.97 -19.07 11.91
C GLU A 161 -6.24 -17.91 11.19
N GLY A 162 -6.98 -16.99 10.56
CA GLY A 162 -6.42 -15.83 9.88
C GLY A 162 -5.78 -16.12 8.52
N HIS A 163 -5.11 -15.11 7.98
CA HIS A 163 -4.42 -15.21 6.69
C HIS A 163 -3.32 -14.14 6.51
N GLY A 164 -2.37 -14.40 5.59
CA GLY A 164 -1.39 -13.44 5.09
C GLY A 164 -1.79 -12.90 3.73
N ASN A 165 -1.98 -11.58 3.59
CA ASN A 165 -2.49 -10.95 2.36
C ASN A 165 -1.38 -10.41 1.45
N PHE A 166 -1.49 -10.64 0.14
CA PHE A 166 -0.47 -10.28 -0.86
C PHE A 166 -0.76 -8.96 -1.57
N GLY A 167 -2.00 -8.49 -1.55
CA GLY A 167 -2.46 -7.36 -2.37
C GLY A 167 -1.71 -6.06 -2.10
N LEU A 168 -1.65 -5.19 -3.10
CA LEU A 168 -1.02 -3.88 -2.94
C LEU A 168 -1.92 -2.93 -2.14
N ALA A 169 -3.24 -3.09 -2.28
CA ALA A 169 -4.22 -2.25 -1.60
C ALA A 169 -4.25 -2.49 -0.10
N HIS A 170 -4.29 -3.77 0.33
CA HIS A 170 -4.51 -4.19 1.71
C HIS A 170 -3.55 -5.26 2.24
N GLY A 171 -2.58 -5.68 1.44
CA GLY A 171 -1.60 -6.71 1.79
C GLY A 171 -0.18 -6.18 1.83
N ILE A 172 0.77 -7.12 1.90
CA ILE A 172 2.18 -6.84 2.19
C ILE A 172 2.93 -6.13 1.06
N THR A 173 2.42 -6.17 -0.18
CA THR A 173 3.08 -5.48 -1.29
C THR A 173 2.91 -3.95 -1.21
N GLY A 174 1.95 -3.44 -0.44
CA GLY A 174 1.85 -2.03 -0.05
C GLY A 174 3.06 -1.56 0.77
N PRO A 175 3.31 -2.18 1.95
CA PRO A 175 4.54 -1.99 2.72
C PRO A 175 5.82 -2.16 1.90
N LEU A 176 5.92 -3.23 1.08
CA LEU A 176 7.08 -3.48 0.22
C LEU A 176 7.37 -2.30 -0.71
N ALA A 177 6.33 -1.79 -1.38
CA ALA A 177 6.45 -0.66 -2.29
C ALA A 177 6.94 0.59 -1.56
N LEU A 178 6.45 0.87 -0.35
CA LEU A 178 6.89 2.04 0.43
C LEU A 178 8.35 1.89 0.90
N LEU A 179 8.70 0.75 1.51
CA LEU A 179 10.07 0.47 1.99
C LEU A 179 11.08 0.59 0.84
N SER A 180 10.75 0.02 -0.31
CA SER A 180 11.60 0.07 -1.51
C SER A 180 11.71 1.49 -2.05
N GLN A 181 10.62 2.25 -2.09
CA GLN A 181 10.65 3.64 -2.58
C GLN A 181 11.42 4.59 -1.66
N ALA A 182 11.31 4.41 -0.35
CA ALA A 182 12.10 5.16 0.62
C ALA A 182 13.59 4.89 0.43
N MET A 183 13.97 3.61 0.34
CA MET A 183 15.37 3.21 0.10
C MET A 183 15.93 3.76 -1.21
N ARG A 184 15.14 3.74 -2.30
CA ARG A 184 15.53 4.34 -3.60
C ARG A 184 15.77 5.85 -3.53
N ARG A 185 15.22 6.54 -2.53
CA ARG A 185 15.42 7.96 -2.27
C ARG A 185 16.49 8.23 -1.21
N GLY A 186 17.21 7.20 -0.75
CA GLY A 186 18.24 7.32 0.29
C GLY A 186 17.68 7.45 1.71
N ILE A 187 16.39 7.18 1.93
CA ILE A 187 15.74 7.23 3.24
C ILE A 187 15.70 5.79 3.77
N ILE A 188 16.58 5.52 4.72
CA ILE A 188 16.86 4.17 5.21
C ILE A 188 16.83 4.17 6.74
N VAL A 189 16.12 3.20 7.32
CA VAL A 189 16.16 2.86 8.75
C VAL A 189 16.79 1.49 8.97
N ASP A 190 17.19 1.19 10.20
CA ASP A 190 17.79 -0.09 10.57
C ASP A 190 16.85 -1.27 10.25
N GLY A 191 17.38 -2.29 9.57
CA GLY A 191 16.61 -3.49 9.20
C GLY A 191 15.73 -3.33 7.94
N GLN A 192 15.75 -2.18 7.27
CA GLN A 192 14.90 -1.93 6.09
C GLN A 192 15.23 -2.83 4.91
N HIS A 193 16.51 -3.11 4.68
CA HIS A 193 16.94 -4.02 3.62
C HIS A 193 16.47 -5.45 3.89
N GLU A 194 16.68 -5.93 5.11
CA GLU A 194 16.26 -7.25 5.58
C GLU A 194 14.74 -7.41 5.49
N ALA A 195 13.97 -6.38 5.86
CA ALA A 195 12.52 -6.39 5.73
C ALA A 195 12.07 -6.53 4.26
N ILE A 196 12.72 -5.83 3.33
CA ILE A 196 12.44 -5.98 1.88
C ILE A 196 12.73 -7.42 1.44
N ILE A 197 13.87 -7.99 1.84
CA ILE A 197 14.24 -9.36 1.49
C ILE A 197 13.24 -10.37 2.06
N THR A 198 12.87 -10.26 3.34
CA THR A 198 11.88 -11.16 3.98
C THR A 198 10.54 -11.16 3.25
N ILE A 199 10.05 -9.98 2.85
CA ILE A 199 8.80 -9.89 2.09
C ILE A 199 8.98 -10.51 0.70
N CYS A 200 10.10 -10.25 0.02
CA CYS A 200 10.39 -10.85 -1.28
C CYS A 200 10.47 -12.38 -1.20
N GLU A 201 11.12 -12.95 -0.20
CA GLU A 201 11.20 -14.40 0.02
C GLU A 201 9.81 -15.02 0.21
N TRP A 202 8.91 -14.33 0.93
CA TRP A 202 7.51 -14.74 1.04
C TRP A 202 6.78 -14.69 -0.30
N LEU A 203 6.98 -13.65 -1.12
CA LEU A 203 6.38 -13.60 -2.45
C LEU A 203 6.93 -14.73 -3.34
N ASP A 204 8.22 -15.02 -3.26
CA ASP A 204 8.87 -16.07 -4.03
C ASP A 204 8.34 -17.46 -3.64
N SER A 205 8.13 -17.72 -2.34
CA SER A 205 7.64 -19.02 -1.86
C SER A 205 6.21 -19.35 -2.30
N TRP A 206 5.43 -18.35 -2.68
CA TRP A 206 4.02 -18.50 -3.06
C TRP A 206 3.75 -18.15 -4.53
N GLN A 207 4.80 -17.86 -5.30
CA GLN A 207 4.67 -17.70 -6.75
C GLN A 207 4.18 -19.02 -7.36
N GLN A 208 3.15 -18.90 -8.19
CA GLN A 208 2.58 -19.99 -8.97
C GLN A 208 2.89 -19.77 -10.44
N GLU A 209 3.03 -20.86 -11.19
CA GLU A 209 3.09 -20.79 -12.65
C GLU A 209 1.68 -20.92 -13.24
N GLY A 210 1.36 -20.09 -14.22
CA GLY A 210 0.09 -20.10 -14.94
C GLY A 210 0.31 -20.00 -16.45
N ALA A 211 -0.74 -20.23 -17.24
CA ALA A 211 -0.67 -20.14 -18.71
C ALA A 211 -0.22 -18.74 -19.19
N ALA A 212 -0.64 -17.70 -18.48
CA ALA A 212 -0.28 -16.30 -18.71
C ALA A 212 1.05 -15.88 -18.02
N GLY A 213 1.83 -16.83 -17.51
CA GLY A 213 3.02 -16.55 -16.71
C GLY A 213 2.75 -16.57 -15.20
N PRO A 214 3.71 -16.07 -14.40
CA PRO A 214 3.65 -16.22 -12.96
C PRO A 214 2.53 -15.38 -12.34
N TRP A 215 1.92 -15.94 -11.30
CA TRP A 215 0.87 -15.29 -10.53
C TRP A 215 1.01 -15.61 -9.04
N TRP A 216 0.26 -14.89 -8.22
CA TRP A 216 0.28 -15.05 -6.76
C TRP A 216 -1.16 -15.15 -6.25
N PRO A 217 -1.41 -15.96 -5.21
CA PRO A 217 -2.68 -15.97 -4.53
C PRO A 217 -2.94 -14.61 -3.85
N GLU A 218 -4.21 -14.21 -3.74
CA GLU A 218 -4.57 -12.94 -3.08
C GLU A 218 -4.20 -12.95 -1.57
N TRP A 219 -4.26 -14.12 -0.94
CA TRP A 219 -3.87 -14.40 0.44
C TRP A 219 -3.60 -15.89 0.63
N ILE A 220 -2.95 -16.22 1.76
CA ILE A 220 -2.70 -17.59 2.22
C ILE A 220 -3.27 -17.75 3.63
N THR A 221 -4.11 -18.74 3.84
CA THR A 221 -4.68 -19.17 5.12
C THR A 221 -3.70 -20.06 5.90
N LEU A 222 -3.96 -20.32 7.19
CA LEU A 222 -3.07 -21.15 8.01
C LEU A 222 -3.01 -22.60 7.48
N ALA A 223 -4.15 -23.13 7.02
CA ALA A 223 -4.22 -24.45 6.41
C ALA A 223 -3.32 -24.55 5.16
N GLU A 224 -3.38 -23.55 4.28
CA GLU A 224 -2.53 -23.49 3.08
C GLU A 224 -1.06 -23.31 3.45
N LEU A 225 -0.74 -22.49 4.47
CA LEU A 225 0.62 -22.32 4.97
C LEU A 225 1.22 -23.65 5.44
N ARG A 226 0.46 -24.45 6.18
CA ARG A 226 0.90 -25.76 6.68
C ARG A 226 1.08 -26.80 5.56
N THR A 227 0.28 -26.73 4.49
CA THR A 227 0.35 -27.68 3.37
C THR A 227 1.34 -27.24 2.29
N GLY A 228 1.70 -25.96 2.25
CA GLY A 228 2.51 -25.36 1.18
C GLY A 228 1.78 -25.27 -0.16
N GLN A 229 0.44 -25.32 -0.17
CA GLN A 229 -0.37 -25.38 -1.39
C GLN A 229 -1.53 -24.38 -1.31
N PRO A 230 -1.62 -23.39 -2.23
CA PRO A 230 -2.78 -22.50 -2.27
C PRO A 230 -4.01 -23.21 -2.84
N HIS A 231 -5.20 -22.91 -2.32
CA HIS A 231 -6.47 -23.41 -2.89
C HIS A 231 -6.91 -22.65 -4.14
N GLN A 232 -6.40 -21.43 -4.35
CA GLN A 232 -6.71 -20.64 -5.53
C GLN A 232 -6.17 -21.37 -6.77
N SER A 233 -7.01 -21.56 -7.79
CA SER A 233 -6.66 -22.35 -8.98
C SER A 233 -5.99 -21.54 -10.09
N GLY A 234 -5.90 -20.22 -9.95
CA GLY A 234 -5.34 -19.34 -10.96
C GLY A 234 -5.32 -17.87 -10.52
N PRO A 235 -4.76 -16.98 -11.36
CA PRO A 235 -4.70 -15.56 -11.08
C PRO A 235 -6.10 -14.95 -10.93
N ALA A 236 -6.22 -14.05 -9.95
CA ALA A 236 -7.36 -13.13 -9.90
C ALA A 236 -7.29 -12.10 -11.04
N ARG A 237 -8.31 -11.23 -11.12
CA ARG A 237 -8.35 -10.12 -12.10
C ARG A 237 -7.03 -9.35 -12.09
N PRO A 238 -6.44 -9.00 -13.25
CA PRO A 238 -5.23 -8.18 -13.33
C PRO A 238 -5.53 -6.74 -12.88
N SER A 239 -5.48 -6.52 -11.57
CA SER A 239 -5.82 -5.25 -10.94
C SER A 239 -4.65 -4.72 -10.10
N TRP A 240 -4.65 -3.41 -9.87
CA TRP A 240 -3.68 -2.77 -8.99
C TRP A 240 -3.87 -3.22 -7.54
N CYS A 241 -5.10 -3.40 -7.06
CA CYS A 241 -5.38 -3.68 -5.65
C CYS A 241 -5.04 -5.11 -5.24
N TYR A 242 -5.45 -6.08 -6.08
CA TYR A 242 -5.27 -7.51 -5.89
C TYR A 242 -5.04 -8.16 -7.25
N GLY A 243 -3.79 -8.55 -7.52
CA GLY A 243 -3.40 -9.17 -8.77
C GLY A 243 -1.96 -8.86 -9.16
N THR A 244 -1.51 -9.55 -10.20
CA THR A 244 -0.15 -9.47 -10.72
C THR A 244 0.34 -8.03 -10.94
N PRO A 245 -0.45 -7.05 -11.45
CA PRO A 245 0.08 -5.71 -11.66
C PRO A 245 0.56 -5.00 -10.40
N GLY A 246 -0.18 -5.10 -9.29
CA GLY A 246 0.20 -4.48 -8.03
C GLY A 246 1.44 -5.14 -7.42
N ILE A 247 1.45 -6.48 -7.41
CA ILE A 247 2.54 -7.29 -6.87
C ILE A 247 3.82 -7.08 -7.69
N ALA A 248 3.71 -7.11 -9.02
CA ALA A 248 4.82 -6.87 -9.94
C ALA A 248 5.43 -5.48 -9.76
N ARG A 249 4.62 -4.44 -9.57
CA ARG A 249 5.17 -3.10 -9.31
C ARG A 249 5.94 -3.03 -8.00
N ALA A 250 5.43 -3.64 -6.94
CA ALA A 250 6.12 -3.66 -5.65
C ALA A 250 7.43 -4.48 -5.73
N GLY A 251 7.39 -5.65 -6.36
CA GLY A 251 8.56 -6.50 -6.56
C GLY A 251 9.63 -5.89 -7.48
N GLN A 252 9.23 -5.17 -8.53
CA GLN A 252 10.14 -4.40 -9.37
C GLN A 252 10.84 -3.31 -8.55
N LEU A 253 10.09 -2.57 -7.73
CA LEU A 253 10.67 -1.54 -6.86
C LEU A 253 11.67 -2.12 -5.87
N ALA A 254 11.37 -3.30 -5.31
CA ALA A 254 12.28 -4.02 -4.44
C ALA A 254 13.58 -4.39 -5.17
N GLY A 255 13.49 -4.99 -6.37
CA GLY A 255 14.67 -5.31 -7.18
C GLY A 255 15.52 -4.09 -7.51
N ILE A 256 14.91 -2.94 -7.80
CA ILE A 256 15.65 -1.68 -8.01
C ILE A 256 16.31 -1.19 -6.72
N ALA A 257 15.59 -1.25 -5.59
CA ALA A 257 16.08 -0.78 -4.30
C ALA A 257 17.28 -1.60 -3.79
N THR A 258 17.29 -2.91 -4.01
CA THR A 258 18.33 -3.83 -3.56
C THR A 258 19.42 -4.10 -4.61
N GLY A 259 19.31 -3.53 -5.81
CA GLY A 259 20.24 -3.79 -6.91
C GLY A 259 20.09 -5.18 -7.54
N ASP A 260 19.00 -5.90 -7.26
CA ASP A 260 18.69 -7.20 -7.85
C ASP A 260 18.01 -7.05 -9.22
N ALA A 261 18.85 -6.95 -10.24
CA ALA A 261 18.40 -6.82 -11.63
C ALA A 261 17.65 -8.06 -12.15
N HIS A 262 17.86 -9.24 -11.56
CA HIS A 262 17.12 -10.45 -11.95
C HIS A 262 15.68 -10.36 -11.47
N ARG A 263 15.48 -10.04 -10.18
CA ARG A 263 14.15 -9.81 -9.59
C ARG A 263 13.40 -8.69 -10.30
N GLN A 264 14.07 -7.58 -10.58
CA GLN A 264 13.47 -6.48 -11.34
C GLN A 264 12.89 -6.98 -12.67
N ARG A 265 13.69 -7.69 -13.48
CA ARG A 265 13.26 -8.20 -14.79
C ARG A 265 12.16 -9.26 -14.68
N MET A 266 12.23 -10.12 -13.66
CA MET A 266 11.20 -11.14 -13.42
C MET A 266 9.82 -10.50 -13.23
N TYR A 267 9.72 -9.50 -12.36
CA TYR A 267 8.44 -8.82 -12.12
C TYR A 267 7.99 -7.95 -13.30
N GLU A 268 8.91 -7.31 -14.03
CA GLU A 268 8.59 -6.62 -15.29
C GLU A 268 7.99 -7.59 -16.31
N GLN A 269 8.56 -8.78 -16.45
CA GLN A 269 8.07 -9.81 -17.35
C GLN A 269 6.72 -10.38 -16.88
N ALA A 270 6.51 -10.55 -15.58
CA ALA A 270 5.23 -10.98 -15.01
C ALA A 270 4.12 -9.98 -15.35
N LEU A 271 4.39 -8.68 -15.24
CA LEU A 271 3.45 -7.63 -15.64
C LEU A 271 3.14 -7.68 -17.14
N ILE A 272 4.16 -7.81 -17.99
CA ILE A 272 3.97 -7.88 -19.45
C ILE A 272 3.08 -9.07 -19.82
N ARG A 273 3.39 -10.29 -19.34
CA ARG A 273 2.61 -11.49 -19.70
C ARG A 273 1.17 -11.42 -19.17
N CYS A 274 0.98 -10.86 -17.99
CA CYS A 274 -0.34 -10.59 -17.42
C CYS A 274 -1.18 -9.64 -18.29
N LEU A 275 -0.57 -8.61 -18.88
CA LEU A 275 -1.27 -7.64 -19.74
C LEU A 275 -1.47 -8.14 -21.18
N ASP A 276 -0.64 -9.07 -21.64
CA ASP A 276 -0.75 -9.68 -22.98
C ASP A 276 -1.76 -10.84 -23.03
N ASP A 277 -2.26 -11.32 -21.89
CA ASP A 277 -3.22 -12.43 -21.82
C ASP A 277 -4.66 -11.99 -22.15
N PRO A 278 -5.24 -12.47 -23.27
CA PRO A 278 -6.60 -12.13 -23.66
C PRO A 278 -7.66 -12.53 -22.63
N GLU A 279 -7.48 -13.62 -21.89
CA GLU A 279 -8.45 -14.09 -20.88
C GLU A 279 -8.49 -13.13 -19.68
N GLN A 280 -7.32 -12.70 -19.21
CA GLN A 280 -7.20 -11.69 -18.16
C GLN A 280 -7.72 -10.31 -18.58
N LEU A 281 -7.55 -9.92 -19.85
CA LEU A 281 -8.10 -8.68 -20.36
C LEU A 281 -9.65 -8.67 -20.39
N VAL A 282 -10.30 -9.82 -20.58
CA VAL A 282 -11.77 -9.92 -20.48
C VAL A 282 -12.24 -9.66 -19.05
N LEU A 283 -11.49 -10.10 -18.04
CA LEU A 283 -11.78 -9.82 -16.63
C LEU A 283 -11.68 -8.32 -16.28
N GLN A 284 -10.94 -7.52 -17.06
CA GLN A 284 -10.94 -6.06 -16.90
C GLN A 284 -12.22 -5.40 -17.40
N ARG A 285 -12.86 -5.95 -18.44
CA ARG A 285 -14.03 -5.36 -19.12
C ARG A 285 -15.36 -5.61 -18.41
N GLN A 286 -15.42 -6.58 -17.48
CA GLN A 286 -16.67 -6.94 -16.80
C GLN A 286 -17.15 -5.93 -15.75
N LEU A 287 -16.38 -4.88 -15.44
CA LEU A 287 -16.84 -3.71 -14.70
C LEU A 287 -16.16 -2.45 -15.25
N VAL A 288 -16.68 -1.92 -16.35
CA VAL A 288 -16.54 -0.48 -16.65
C VAL A 288 -17.39 0.26 -15.61
N VAL A 289 -16.84 0.40 -14.39
CA VAL A 289 -17.24 1.50 -13.53
C VAL A 289 -16.40 2.67 -13.99
N VAL A 290 -17.09 3.53 -14.73
CA VAL A 290 -16.68 4.87 -15.15
C VAL A 290 -15.96 5.57 -13.99
N TRP A 291 -14.71 5.97 -14.23
CA TRP A 291 -14.08 7.12 -13.60
C TRP A 291 -13.43 7.95 -14.70
#